data_AF-A0A2S9GK46-F1
#
_entry.id   AF-A0A2S9GK46-F1
#
_cell.length_a   1.000
_cell.length_b   1.000
_cell.length_c   1.000
_cell.angle_alpha   90.00
_cell.angle_beta   90.00
_cell.angle_gamma   90.00
#
_symmetry.space_group_name_H-M   'P 1'
#
loop_
_entity.id
_entity.type
_entity.pdbx_description
1 polymer ?
#
loop_
_entity_poly.entity_id
_entity_poly.type
_entity_poly.pdbx_seq_one_letter_code
_entity_poly.pdbx_strand_id
1 'polypeptide(L)'
;DSDDSRRLLLMIGKDMGLDTKRHSPRLLANGISNLKNELIGPEQAAAEASEAEDDLARIIASVYGEYQRRLRAANALDFDDLIG
;
A
#
# COMPACT_ATOMS: atom_id res chain seq x y z
N ASP A 1 -7.54 13.07 -2.47
CA ASP A 1 -6.29 12.52 -1.88
C ASP A 1 -6.45 11.60 -0.68
N SER A 2 -6.76 12.09 0.53
CA SER A 2 -6.77 11.18 1.69
C SER A 2 -7.92 10.16 1.66
N ASP A 3 -9.07 10.52 1.08
CA ASP A 3 -10.17 9.58 0.86
C ASP A 3 -9.90 8.59 -0.27
N ASP A 4 -9.28 9.03 -1.35
CA ASP A 4 -9.01 8.19 -2.52
C ASP A 4 -7.94 7.15 -2.22
N SER A 5 -6.88 7.55 -1.49
CA SER A 5 -5.89 6.61 -0.97
C SER A 5 -6.51 5.58 -0.01
N ARG A 6 -7.42 6.01 0.88
CA ARG A 6 -8.17 5.08 1.76
C ARG A 6 -9.05 4.11 0.97
N ARG A 7 -9.73 4.57 -0.08
CA ARG A 7 -10.54 3.71 -0.97
C ARG A 7 -9.65 2.70 -1.70
N LEU A 8 -8.52 3.13 -2.22
CA LEU A 8 -7.56 2.27 -2.90
C LEU A 8 -7.03 1.18 -1.95
N LEU A 9 -6.66 1.54 -0.72
CA LEU A 9 -6.23 0.58 0.30
C LEU A 9 -7.35 -0.41 0.68
N LEU A 10 -8.61 0.05 0.75
CA LEU A 10 -9.74 -0.84 0.98
C LEU A 10 -9.92 -1.85 -0.15
N MET A 11 -9.78 -1.43 -1.40
CA MET A 11 -9.86 -2.33 -2.56
C MET A 11 -8.72 -3.35 -2.53
N ILE A 12 -7.49 -2.89 -2.33
CA ILE A 12 -6.32 -3.77 -2.22
C ILE A 12 -6.50 -4.79 -1.10
N GLY A 13 -6.94 -4.36 0.08
CA GLY A 13 -7.15 -5.26 1.20
C GLY A 13 -8.21 -6.33 0.90
N LYS A 14 -9.29 -5.97 0.20
CA LYS A 14 -10.30 -6.93 -0.25
C LYS A 14 -9.75 -7.90 -1.31
N ASP A 15 -8.99 -7.40 -2.28
CA ASP A 15 -8.39 -8.21 -3.35
C ASP A 15 -7.40 -9.23 -2.79
N MET A 16 -6.70 -8.87 -1.71
CA MET A 16 -5.79 -9.75 -0.96
C MET A 16 -6.50 -10.70 0.02
N GLY A 17 -7.84 -10.64 0.12
CA GLY A 17 -8.61 -11.47 1.04
C GLY A 17 -8.43 -11.11 2.52
N LEU A 18 -7.98 -9.89 2.83
CA LEU A 18 -7.76 -9.45 4.21
C LEU A 18 -9.09 -9.15 4.90
N ASP A 19 -9.18 -9.49 6.19
CA ASP A 19 -10.28 -9.01 7.04
C ASP A 19 -10.14 -7.50 7.24
N THR A 20 -10.97 -6.72 6.55
CA THR A 20 -10.97 -5.25 6.58
C THR A 20 -11.38 -4.66 7.93
N LYS A 21 -11.94 -5.47 8.86
CA LYS A 21 -12.20 -5.03 10.23
C LYS A 21 -10.93 -5.05 11.07
N ARG A 22 -10.10 -6.08 10.89
CA ARG A 22 -8.79 -6.21 11.56
C ARG A 22 -7.73 -5.34 10.88
N HIS A 23 -7.70 -5.31 9.56
CA HIS A 23 -6.76 -4.56 8.73
C HIS A 23 -7.47 -3.40 8.05
N SER A 24 -7.95 -2.46 8.88
CA SER A 24 -8.70 -1.32 8.35
C SER A 24 -7.82 -0.45 7.43
N PRO A 25 -8.40 0.22 6.41
CA PRO A 25 -7.64 1.10 5.52
C PRO A 25 -6.87 2.20 6.27
N ARG A 26 -7.41 2.67 7.40
CA ARG A 26 -6.75 3.66 8.25
C ARG A 26 -5.50 3.10 8.92
N LEU A 27 -5.56 1.86 9.41
CA LEU A 27 -4.41 1.17 9.99
C LEU A 27 -3.32 0.97 8.94
N LEU A 28 -3.69 0.45 7.76
CA LEU A 28 -2.77 0.22 6.66
C LEU A 28 -2.13 1.53 6.19
N ALA A 29 -2.92 2.60 6.05
CA ALA A 29 -2.42 3.93 5.68
C ALA A 29 -1.41 4.47 6.69
N ASN A 30 -1.67 4.32 8.00
CA ASN A 30 -0.75 4.76 9.04
C ASN A 30 0.57 3.97 8.97
N GLY A 31 0.51 2.64 8.82
CA GLY A 31 1.70 1.80 8.68
C GLY A 31 2.55 2.19 7.47
N ILE A 32 1.92 2.39 6.31
CA ILE A 32 2.59 2.87 5.10
C ILE A 32 3.20 4.27 5.32
N SER A 33 2.49 5.16 6.01
CA SER A 33 3.00 6.50 6.31
C SER A 33 4.23 6.45 7.20
N ASN A 34 4.27 5.56 8.18
CA ASN A 34 5.44 5.39 9.05
C ASN A 34 6.65 4.91 8.25
N LEU A 35 6.48 3.87 7.41
CA LEU A 35 7.55 3.40 6.51
C LEU A 35 8.07 4.52 5.62
N LYS A 36 7.17 5.34 5.04
CA LYS A 36 7.55 6.50 4.23
C LYS A 36 8.32 7.56 5.01
N ASN A 37 7.91 7.84 6.24
CA ASN A 37 8.61 8.79 7.13
C ASN A 37 10.02 8.30 7.47
N GLU A 38 10.21 6.98 7.52
CA GLU A 38 11.51 6.33 7.70
C GLU A 38 12.28 6.16 6.38
N LEU A 39 11.78 6.71 5.27
CA LEU A 39 12.33 6.59 3.92
C LEU A 39 12.42 5.14 3.40
N ILE A 40 11.61 4.25 3.97
CA ILE A 40 11.52 2.85 3.57
C ILE A 40 10.59 2.73 2.36
N GLY A 41 11.16 2.25 1.26
CA GLY A 41 10.41 1.94 0.03
C GLY A 41 9.64 0.62 0.13
N PRO A 42 8.70 0.35 -0.79
CA PRO A 42 7.91 -0.88 -0.77
C PRO A 42 8.74 -2.17 -0.91
N GLU A 43 9.84 -2.12 -1.67
CA GLU A 43 10.76 -3.27 -1.84
C GLU A 43 11.52 -3.55 -0.55
N GLN A 44 12.04 -2.50 0.10
CA GLN A 44 12.73 -2.62 1.38
C GLN A 44 11.76 -3.07 2.48
N ALA A 45 10.56 -2.51 2.55
CA ALA A 45 9.53 -2.94 3.50
C ALA A 45 9.19 -4.43 3.34
N ALA A 46 9.14 -4.95 2.12
CA ALA A 46 8.92 -6.37 1.87
C ALA A 46 10.09 -7.24 2.34
N ALA A 47 11.33 -6.78 2.14
CA ALA A 47 12.53 -7.47 2.62
C ALA A 47 12.64 -7.46 4.15
N GLU A 48 12.31 -6.34 4.81
CA GLU A 48 12.31 -6.28 6.28
C GLU A 48 11.19 -7.13 6.88
N ALA A 49 10.02 -7.15 6.23
CA ALA A 49 8.89 -7.92 6.72
C ALA A 49 9.04 -9.44 6.54
N SER A 50 9.91 -9.93 5.62
CA SER A 50 10.15 -11.36 5.50
C SER A 50 10.81 -11.94 6.75
N GLU A 51 11.62 -11.15 7.43
CA GLU A 51 12.29 -11.50 8.68
C GLU A 51 11.46 -11.18 9.93
N ALA A 52 10.37 -10.41 9.78
CA ALA A 52 9.52 -10.03 10.90
C ALA A 52 8.67 -11.22 11.37
N GLU A 53 8.56 -11.42 12.69
CA GLU A 53 7.63 -12.37 13.30
C GLU A 53 6.17 -11.85 13.27
N ASP A 54 6.00 -10.53 13.13
CA ASP A 54 4.70 -9.87 13.14
C ASP A 54 3.98 -9.98 11.79
N ASP A 55 2.84 -10.67 11.79
CA ASP A 55 1.97 -10.80 10.63
C ASP A 55 1.45 -9.44 10.13
N LEU A 56 1.29 -8.46 11.03
CA LEU A 56 0.83 -7.13 10.63
C LEU A 56 1.85 -6.41 9.76
N ALA A 57 3.14 -6.53 10.09
CA ALA A 57 4.23 -5.94 9.30
C ALA A 57 4.27 -6.53 7.89
N ARG A 58 4.11 -7.86 7.76
CA ARG A 58 4.01 -8.57 6.46
C ARG A 58 2.83 -8.10 5.63
N ILE A 59 1.68 -7.92 6.26
CA ILE A 59 0.48 -7.42 5.59
C ILE A 59 0.68 -5.98 5.13
N ILE A 60 1.21 -5.09 5.98
CA ILE A 60 1.48 -3.69 5.62
C ILE A 60 2.45 -3.62 4.44
N ALA A 61 3.55 -4.39 4.47
CA ALA A 61 4.52 -4.42 3.38
C ALA A 61 3.90 -4.92 2.05
N SER A 62 3.09 -5.98 2.12
CA SER A 62 2.39 -6.52 0.95
C SER A 62 1.43 -5.49 0.34
N VAL A 63 0.61 -4.86 1.19
CA VAL A 63 -0.34 -3.82 0.78
C VAL A 63 0.40 -2.60 0.23
N TYR A 64 1.54 -2.20 0.83
CA TYR A 64 2.33 -1.08 0.37
C TYR A 64 2.85 -1.29 -1.05
N GLY A 65 3.38 -2.48 -1.34
CA GLY A 65 3.83 -2.84 -2.68
C GLY A 65 2.72 -2.73 -3.72
N GLU A 66 1.54 -3.28 -3.44
CA GLU A 66 0.39 -3.19 -4.35
C GLU A 66 -0.13 -1.76 -4.50
N TYR A 67 -0.18 -1.01 -3.41
CA TYR A 67 -0.59 0.39 -3.40
C TYR A 67 0.30 1.23 -4.32
N GLN A 68 1.62 1.09 -4.19
CA GLN A 68 2.57 1.84 -5.00
C GLN A 68 2.54 1.43 -6.48
N ARG A 69 2.26 0.15 -6.78
CA ARG A 69 2.05 -0.32 -8.16
C ARG A 69 0.81 0.32 -8.79
N ARG A 70 -0.33 0.31 -8.10
CA ARG A 70 -1.58 0.89 -8.62
C ARG A 70 -1.48 2.40 -8.80
N LEU A 71 -0.83 3.11 -7.88
CA LEU A 71 -0.57 4.54 -8.05
C LEU A 71 0.29 4.84 -9.28
N ARG A 72 1.36 4.07 -9.53
CA ARG A 72 2.18 4.25 -10.72
C ARG A 72 1.40 3.97 -12.01
N ALA A 73 0.58 2.92 -12.02
CA ALA A 73 -0.24 2.60 -13.18
C ALA A 73 -1.28 3.69 -13.48
N ALA A 74 -1.94 4.24 -12.45
CA ALA A 74 -2.88 5.35 -12.61
C ALA A 74 -2.19 6.61 -13.15
N ASN A 75 -1.03 6.97 -12.59
CA ASN A 75 -0.27 8.13 -13.05
C ASN A 75 0.29 7.95 -14.47
N ALA A 76 0.64 6.71 -14.86
CA ALA A 76 1.14 6.41 -16.21
C ALA A 76 0.02 6.59 -17.25
N LEU A 77 -1.20 6.12 -16.94
CA LEU A 77 -2.36 6.31 -17.80
C LEU A 77 -2.65 7.81 -18.03
N ASP A 78 -2.68 8.58 -16.94
CA ASP A 78 -2.88 10.04 -17.01
C ASP A 78 -1.79 10.74 -17.84
N PHE A 79 -0.54 10.25 -17.82
CA PHE A 79 0.56 10.83 -18.60
C PHE A 79 0.48 10.48 -20.09
N ASP A 80 0.15 9.23 -20.42
CA ASP A 80 -0.01 8.79 -21.81
C ASP A 80 -1.18 9.52 -22.50
N ASP A 81 -2.27 9.78 -21.78
CA ASP A 81 -3.43 10.53 -22.28
C ASP A 81 -3.15 12.03 -22.52
N LEU A 82 -2.08 12.59 -21.95
CA LEU A 82 -1.70 14.00 -22.11
C LEU A 82 -0.74 14.27 -23.28
N ILE A 83 -0.19 13.22 -23.90
CA ILE A 83 0.77 13.31 -25.02
C ILE A 83 0.13 12.92 -26.37
N GLY A 84 -1.18 12.65 -26.39
CA GLY A 84 -1.97 12.30 -27.59
C GLY A 84 -2.45 13.48 -28.42
#